data_AF-A0A0Q9QJI6-F1
#
_entry.id   AF-A0A0Q9QJI6-F1
#
_cell.length_a   1.000
_cell.length_b   1.000
_cell.length_c   1.000
_cell.angle_alpha   90.00
_cell.angle_beta   90.00
_cell.angle_gamma   90.00
#
_symmetry.space_group_name_H-M   'P 1'
#
loop_
_entity.id
_entity.type
_entity.pdbx_description
1 polymer ?
#
loop_
_entity_poly.entity_id
_entity_poly.type
_entity_poly.pdbx_seq_one_letter_code
_entity_poly.pdbx_strand_id
1 'polypeptide(L)'
;MTHDQDLARELGETLHRRADALHDTPLDLAGVRGRATTIRRRRHTAVGLAAAAAVAAVVLPLSLLPTGGDDRVVDPQPVDTPTPIEDPVPLDPRSAPEGAAARAPYVAIGAEQLVTPAATYDLPEAYPQITPYGEGWIALLPTGDSRTSYSVVVLTSDFQQADGAAESSDLAVSEDGSEVAWVEFDGVAQWTLRVAPSDASAESSSIPVARGGPRFLTRPVGFLPDGAVVLSTTEPANASQTFSVVERDGTITPFDGFNWLADSSSVTGLVAGQTQYLGDDSCSGVVDPLSGSGALVWETCDFSLGAFSPDGRFVVGLADYSDGLGSPNVAILDATTGEPVVDFVSGRTARTAAAVGDVVWEDATTLLATVTQGADQYVVRATIDGRVERVAGPEPVQMSTAFWFPTNPYG
;
A
#
# COMPACT_ATOMS: atom_id res chain seq x y z
N MET A 1 24.70 -7.74 -43.83
CA MET A 1 24.54 -6.98 -42.57
C MET A 1 23.10 -7.13 -42.16
N THR A 2 22.87 -7.65 -40.97
CA THR A 2 21.56 -8.07 -40.47
C THR A 2 20.84 -6.90 -39.81
N HIS A 3 19.51 -6.89 -39.89
CA HIS A 3 18.62 -5.85 -39.36
C HIS A 3 18.89 -5.51 -37.87
N ASP A 4 19.34 -6.49 -37.08
CA ASP A 4 19.73 -6.30 -35.68
C ASP A 4 20.94 -5.38 -35.46
N GLN A 5 21.88 -5.34 -36.41
CA GLN A 5 23.07 -4.48 -36.28
C GLN A 5 22.74 -3.00 -36.51
N ASP A 6 21.73 -2.70 -37.32
CA ASP A 6 21.26 -1.33 -37.52
C ASP A 6 20.43 -0.85 -36.33
N LEU A 7 19.60 -1.71 -35.74
CA LEU A 7 18.82 -1.37 -34.55
C LEU A 7 19.72 -1.06 -33.34
N ALA A 8 20.76 -1.88 -33.11
CA ALA A 8 21.69 -1.66 -32.00
C ALA A 8 22.48 -0.35 -32.15
N ARG A 9 22.83 0.02 -33.40
CA ARG A 9 23.53 1.27 -33.70
C ARG A 9 22.63 2.49 -33.52
N GLU A 10 21.38 2.42 -33.98
CA GLU A 10 20.40 3.49 -33.81
C GLU A 10 20.03 3.72 -32.33
N LEU A 11 19.93 2.64 -31.56
CA LEU A 11 19.73 2.72 -30.11
C LEU A 11 20.93 3.39 -29.43
N GLY A 12 22.15 2.99 -29.79
CA GLY A 12 23.39 3.59 -29.28
C GLY A 12 23.51 5.08 -29.57
N GLU A 13 23.22 5.50 -30.80
CA GLU A 13 23.24 6.91 -31.22
C GLU A 13 22.15 7.76 -30.55
N THR A 14 21.01 7.15 -30.22
CA THR A 14 19.90 7.83 -29.53
C THR A 14 20.18 7.99 -28.03
N LEU A 15 20.75 6.96 -27.40
CA LEU A 15 21.17 7.02 -26.00
C LEU A 15 22.32 8.02 -25.81
N HIS A 16 23.30 8.05 -26.71
CA HIS A 16 24.41 9.00 -26.63
C HIS A 16 23.92 10.45 -26.76
N ARG A 17 23.02 10.74 -27.71
CA ARG A 17 22.39 12.07 -27.84
C ARG A 17 21.59 12.49 -26.62
N ARG A 18 20.86 11.57 -25.98
CA ARG A 18 20.13 11.85 -24.73
C ARG A 18 21.08 12.09 -23.55
N ALA A 19 22.18 11.37 -23.49
CA ALA A 19 23.20 11.53 -22.44
C ALA A 19 23.94 12.87 -22.55
N ASP A 20 24.27 13.31 -23.77
CA ASP A 20 24.90 14.61 -24.02
C ASP A 20 23.96 15.77 -23.67
N ALA A 21 22.65 15.65 -23.98
CA ALA A 21 21.66 16.66 -23.61
C ALA A 21 21.46 16.82 -22.09
N LEU A 22 21.76 15.79 -21.30
CA LEU A 22 21.70 15.82 -19.83
C LEU A 22 22.92 16.53 -19.20
N HIS A 23 24.06 16.62 -19.89
CA HIS A 23 25.25 17.33 -19.39
C HIS A 23 25.14 18.86 -19.47
N ASP A 24 24.19 19.39 -20.26
CA ASP A 24 24.02 20.84 -20.45
C ASP A 24 23.05 21.51 -19.47
N THR A 25 22.50 20.75 -18.50
CA THR A 25 21.64 21.32 -17.44
C THR A 25 22.24 21.03 -16.07
N PRO A 26 23.25 21.79 -15.61
CA PRO A 26 23.76 21.62 -14.25
C PRO A 26 22.64 21.87 -13.26
N LEU A 27 22.28 20.82 -12.49
CA LEU A 27 21.38 20.92 -11.35
C LEU A 27 22.01 21.87 -10.32
N ASP A 28 21.61 23.14 -10.35
CA ASP A 28 22.09 24.15 -9.42
C ASP A 28 21.54 23.84 -8.02
N LEU A 29 22.46 23.73 -7.06
CA LEU A 29 22.18 23.51 -5.65
C LEU A 29 21.30 24.64 -5.06
N ALA A 30 21.32 25.83 -5.67
CA ALA A 30 20.39 26.91 -5.35
C ALA A 30 18.95 26.63 -5.84
N GLY A 31 18.79 25.93 -6.97
CA GLY A 31 17.48 25.47 -7.48
C GLY A 31 16.84 24.45 -6.54
N VAL A 32 17.63 23.48 -6.07
CA VAL A 32 17.19 22.47 -5.08
C VAL A 32 16.80 23.13 -3.75
N ARG A 33 17.64 24.05 -3.23
CA ARG A 33 17.34 24.80 -1.99
C ARG A 33 16.11 25.70 -2.14
N GLY A 34 15.95 26.37 -3.28
CA GLY A 34 14.79 27.22 -3.56
C GLY A 34 13.48 26.42 -3.55
N ARG A 35 13.48 25.22 -4.14
CA ARG A 35 12.32 24.33 -4.18
C ARG A 35 11.96 23.80 -2.78
N ALA A 36 12.94 23.35 -2.01
CA ALA A 36 12.75 22.93 -0.62
C ALA A 36 12.18 24.05 0.29
N THR A 37 12.59 25.31 0.06
CA THR A 37 12.07 26.46 0.82
C THR A 37 10.62 26.81 0.43
N THR A 38 10.24 26.55 -0.83
CA THR A 38 8.89 26.83 -1.35
C THR A 38 7.87 25.83 -0.80
N ILE A 39 8.23 24.55 -0.74
CA ILE A 39 7.45 23.49 -0.07
C ILE A 39 7.21 23.88 1.40
N ARG A 40 8.27 24.30 2.10
CA ARG A 40 8.18 24.74 3.50
C ARG A 40 7.27 25.97 3.70
N ARG A 41 7.26 26.91 2.75
CA ARG A 41 6.37 28.08 2.82
C ARG A 41 4.91 27.71 2.60
N ARG A 42 4.60 26.77 1.71
CA ARG A 42 3.24 26.25 1.53
C ARG A 42 2.72 25.61 2.82
N ARG A 43 3.55 24.81 3.50
CA ARG A 43 3.23 24.21 4.81
C ARG A 43 2.87 25.23 5.90
N HIS A 44 3.49 26.42 5.90
CA HIS A 44 3.17 27.45 6.89
C HIS A 44 1.97 28.35 6.51
N THR A 45 1.50 28.34 5.26
CA THR A 45 0.38 29.18 4.80
C THR A 45 -0.94 28.43 4.66
N ALA A 46 -0.95 27.11 4.76
CA ALA A 46 -2.16 26.28 4.69
C ALA A 46 -2.95 26.20 6.01
N VAL A 47 -2.44 26.77 7.13
CA VAL A 47 -3.10 26.74 8.47
C VAL A 47 -4.23 27.78 8.60
N GLY A 48 -4.73 28.34 7.51
CA GLY A 48 -5.74 29.40 7.63
C GLY A 48 -6.54 29.64 6.37
N LEU A 49 -7.49 28.74 6.09
CA LEU A 49 -8.87 29.03 5.67
C LEU A 49 -9.53 27.78 5.05
N ALA A 50 -10.75 27.48 5.54
CA ALA A 50 -11.72 26.45 5.11
C ALA A 50 -11.49 25.05 5.70
N ALA A 51 -12.48 24.32 6.24
CA ALA A 51 -13.93 24.42 6.09
C ALA A 51 -14.66 24.15 7.40
N ALA A 52 -15.73 24.91 7.67
CA ALA A 52 -16.74 24.52 8.65
C ALA A 52 -17.55 23.35 8.08
N ALA A 53 -17.22 22.12 8.47
CA ALA A 53 -18.00 20.95 8.13
C ALA A 53 -19.28 20.93 8.98
N ALA A 54 -20.41 21.27 8.37
CA ALA A 54 -21.71 20.94 8.92
C ALA A 54 -21.98 19.45 8.65
N VAL A 55 -21.84 18.62 9.68
CA VAL A 55 -22.24 17.21 9.64
C VAL A 55 -23.77 17.16 9.57
N ALA A 56 -24.31 16.91 8.38
CA ALA A 56 -25.72 16.57 8.21
C ALA A 56 -25.88 15.07 8.48
N ALA A 57 -26.34 14.73 9.68
CA ALA A 57 -26.77 13.37 9.99
C ALA A 57 -27.97 13.00 9.10
N VAL A 58 -27.77 12.05 8.18
CA VAL A 58 -28.85 11.47 7.38
C VAL A 58 -29.66 10.56 8.29
N VAL A 59 -30.77 11.10 8.82
CA VAL A 59 -31.80 10.33 9.52
C VAL A 59 -32.69 9.67 8.48
N LEU A 60 -32.53 8.36 8.29
CA LEU A 60 -33.49 7.56 7.52
C LEU A 60 -34.82 7.46 8.30
N PRO A 61 -35.98 7.75 7.71
CA PRO A 61 -37.26 7.57 8.37
C PRO A 61 -37.68 6.08 8.32
N LEU A 62 -37.37 5.33 9.37
CA LEU A 62 -38.05 4.05 9.65
C LEU A 62 -39.41 4.35 10.29
N SER A 63 -40.43 4.56 9.45
CA SER A 63 -41.81 4.63 9.92
C SER A 63 -42.48 3.25 9.87
N LEU A 64 -42.80 2.70 11.05
CA LEU A 64 -44.14 2.24 11.47
C LEU A 64 -44.04 1.07 12.47
N LEU A 65 -44.31 1.32 13.76
CA LEU A 65 -45.15 0.51 14.66
C LEU A 65 -45.34 1.31 15.99
N PRO A 66 -46.56 1.45 16.53
CA PRO A 66 -46.80 2.18 17.77
C PRO A 66 -47.00 1.22 18.95
N THR A 67 -46.02 1.14 19.86
CA THR A 67 -46.26 0.70 21.25
C THR A 67 -45.32 1.46 22.17
N GLY A 68 -45.91 2.17 23.13
CA GLY A 68 -45.20 3.10 24.01
C GLY A 68 -44.27 2.43 25.03
N GLY A 69 -43.25 3.21 25.39
CA GLY A 69 -42.33 2.98 26.49
C GLY A 69 -41.34 4.13 26.48
N ASP A 70 -41.25 4.88 27.59
CA ASP A 70 -40.22 5.89 27.82
C ASP A 70 -38.84 5.21 27.73
N ASP A 71 -38.14 5.37 26.61
CA ASP A 71 -36.72 5.09 26.53
C ASP A 71 -35.98 6.33 26.07
N ARG A 72 -35.06 6.77 26.92
CA ARG A 72 -34.16 7.89 26.67
C ARG A 72 -33.39 7.59 25.39
N VAL A 73 -33.47 8.51 24.43
CA VAL A 73 -32.53 8.62 23.32
C VAL A 73 -31.12 8.58 23.92
N VAL A 74 -30.40 7.49 23.67
CA VAL A 74 -28.96 7.43 23.90
C VAL A 74 -28.35 8.41 22.90
N ASP A 75 -27.95 9.57 23.42
CA ASP A 75 -27.19 10.57 22.68
C ASP A 75 -25.97 9.87 22.07
N PRO A 76 -25.72 9.93 20.75
CA PRO A 76 -24.51 9.34 20.18
C PRO A 76 -23.31 9.99 20.86
N GLN A 77 -22.55 9.17 21.58
CA GLN A 77 -21.29 9.61 22.18
C GLN A 77 -20.42 10.17 21.04
N PRO A 78 -19.81 11.35 21.20
CA PRO A 78 -18.83 11.86 20.25
C PRO A 78 -17.75 10.80 20.04
N VAL A 79 -17.47 10.47 18.78
CA VAL A 79 -16.31 9.62 18.46
C VAL A 79 -15.07 10.43 18.86
N ASP A 80 -14.20 9.84 19.68
CA ASP A 80 -12.94 10.47 20.06
C ASP A 80 -12.07 10.65 18.80
N THR A 81 -12.05 11.87 18.26
CA THR A 81 -11.11 12.28 17.24
C THR A 81 -9.76 12.52 17.93
N PRO A 82 -8.69 11.81 17.55
CA PRO A 82 -7.37 12.06 18.13
C PRO A 82 -6.97 13.52 17.88
N THR A 83 -6.36 14.13 18.89
CA THR A 83 -5.81 15.49 18.76
C THR A 83 -4.54 15.41 17.92
N PRO A 84 -4.44 16.16 16.80
CA PRO A 84 -3.24 16.16 15.98
C PRO A 84 -2.00 16.59 16.77
N ILE A 85 -0.86 15.96 16.48
CA ILE A 85 0.43 16.35 17.02
C ILE A 85 1.03 17.40 16.09
N GLU A 86 1.12 18.64 16.55
CA GLU A 86 1.56 19.78 15.72
C GLU A 86 3.04 19.70 15.32
N ASP A 87 3.89 19.16 16.20
CA ASP A 87 5.33 19.06 15.99
C ASP A 87 5.71 17.67 15.44
N PRO A 88 6.53 17.60 14.37
CA PRO A 88 6.98 16.32 13.83
C PRO A 88 7.74 15.48 14.86
N VAL A 89 7.44 14.19 14.91
CA VAL A 89 8.06 13.22 15.80
C VAL A 89 9.35 12.68 15.17
N PRO A 90 10.50 12.72 15.85
CA PRO A 90 11.73 12.15 15.30
C PRO A 90 11.62 10.63 15.10
N LEU A 91 11.89 10.16 13.88
CA LEU A 91 12.02 8.74 13.55
C LEU A 91 13.49 8.31 13.72
N ASP A 92 13.83 7.79 14.91
CA ASP A 92 15.19 7.32 15.22
C ASP A 92 15.19 5.94 15.90
N PRO A 93 15.31 4.83 15.14
CA PRO A 93 15.25 3.47 15.69
C PRO A 93 16.39 3.14 16.66
N ARG A 94 17.54 3.83 16.58
CA ARG A 94 18.68 3.60 17.47
C ARG A 94 18.46 4.12 18.88
N SER A 95 17.69 5.20 19.02
CA SER A 95 17.35 5.79 20.32
C SER A 95 15.95 5.39 20.83
N ALA A 96 15.10 4.84 19.96
CA ALA A 96 13.80 4.31 20.34
C ALA A 96 13.93 3.17 21.39
N PRO A 97 13.05 3.12 22.40
CA PRO A 97 12.97 2.00 23.34
C PRO A 97 12.59 0.72 22.60
N GLU A 98 12.99 -0.43 23.15
CA GLU A 98 12.55 -1.73 22.64
C GLU A 98 11.07 -1.94 22.98
N GLY A 99 10.28 -2.29 21.97
CA GLY A 99 8.86 -2.61 22.08
C GLY A 99 8.61 -4.11 22.22
N ALA A 100 7.35 -4.47 22.42
CA ALA A 100 6.92 -5.87 22.34
C ALA A 100 7.04 -6.39 20.89
N ALA A 101 7.01 -7.72 20.75
CA ALA A 101 6.97 -8.40 19.44
C ALA A 101 5.83 -7.86 18.55
N ALA A 102 6.05 -7.90 17.22
CA ALA A 102 5.08 -7.47 16.24
C ALA A 102 3.78 -8.29 16.31
N ARG A 103 2.63 -7.64 16.13
CA ARG A 103 1.33 -8.30 15.92
C ARG A 103 0.93 -8.39 14.44
N ALA A 104 1.71 -7.80 13.54
CA ALA A 104 1.63 -8.07 12.10
C ALA A 104 2.82 -8.96 11.68
N PRO A 105 2.64 -9.83 10.68
CA PRO A 105 3.71 -10.68 10.19
C PRO A 105 4.80 -9.85 9.48
N TYR A 106 6.04 -10.30 9.55
CA TYR A 106 7.15 -9.77 8.75
C TYR A 106 8.14 -10.88 8.43
N VAL A 107 8.89 -10.72 7.35
CA VAL A 107 9.92 -11.67 6.94
C VAL A 107 11.30 -11.09 7.23
N ALA A 108 12.14 -11.87 7.91
CA ALA A 108 13.55 -11.60 8.12
C ALA A 108 14.36 -12.32 7.03
N ILE A 109 14.72 -11.60 5.97
CA ILE A 109 15.31 -12.17 4.74
C ILE A 109 16.63 -12.88 5.04
N GLY A 110 17.53 -12.26 5.81
CA GLY A 110 18.83 -12.84 6.13
C GLY A 110 18.75 -14.10 6.99
N ALA A 111 17.66 -14.27 7.73
CA ALA A 111 17.39 -15.46 8.53
C ALA A 111 16.51 -16.48 7.79
N GLU A 112 16.00 -16.14 6.61
CA GLU A 112 15.02 -16.94 5.86
C GLU A 112 13.81 -17.31 6.73
N GLN A 113 13.29 -16.34 7.49
CA GLN A 113 12.23 -16.58 8.47
C GLN A 113 10.99 -15.71 8.26
N LEU A 114 9.81 -16.32 8.41
CA LEU A 114 8.55 -15.62 8.60
C LEU A 114 8.27 -15.50 10.10
N VAL A 115 8.23 -14.28 10.60
CA VAL A 115 7.85 -13.99 11.99
C VAL A 115 6.39 -13.59 12.01
N THR A 116 5.59 -14.27 12.81
CA THR A 116 4.16 -14.00 13.03
C THR A 116 3.90 -13.77 14.51
N PRO A 117 2.71 -13.26 14.88
CA PRO A 117 2.34 -13.10 16.29
C PRO A 117 2.29 -14.43 17.05
N ALA A 118 2.01 -15.52 16.34
CA ALA A 118 1.85 -16.85 16.92
C ALA A 118 3.18 -17.61 17.02
N ALA A 119 4.04 -17.49 16.01
CA ALA A 119 5.28 -18.25 15.90
C ALA A 119 6.25 -17.65 14.86
N THR A 120 7.49 -18.13 14.92
CA THR A 120 8.49 -17.94 13.86
C THR A 120 8.64 -19.23 13.07
N TYR A 121 8.68 -19.11 11.75
CA TYR A 121 8.81 -20.23 10.81
C TYR A 121 10.06 -20.06 9.97
N ASP A 122 10.83 -21.13 9.80
CA ASP A 122 11.88 -21.19 8.79
C ASP A 122 11.22 -21.38 7.42
N LEU A 123 11.53 -20.48 6.48
CA LEU A 123 11.02 -20.53 5.12
C LEU A 123 12.01 -21.31 4.24
N PRO A 124 11.54 -22.25 3.42
CA PRO A 124 12.40 -22.96 2.48
C PRO A 124 12.93 -22.05 1.35
N GLU A 125 12.25 -20.94 1.10
CA GLU A 125 12.59 -19.94 0.09
C GLU A 125 11.93 -18.59 0.40
N ALA A 126 12.27 -17.55 -0.37
CA ALA A 126 11.67 -16.23 -0.23
C ALA A 126 10.35 -16.15 -1.02
N TYR A 127 9.25 -15.96 -0.30
CA TYR A 127 7.92 -15.71 -0.89
C TYR A 127 7.61 -14.21 -0.88
N PRO A 128 7.47 -13.52 -2.03
CA PRO A 128 7.15 -12.08 -2.09
C PRO A 128 5.80 -11.69 -1.51
N GLN A 129 4.89 -12.64 -1.30
CA GLN A 129 3.74 -12.50 -0.42
C GLN A 129 3.42 -13.88 0.16
N ILE A 130 3.01 -13.94 1.41
CA ILE A 130 2.57 -15.17 2.06
C ILE A 130 1.59 -14.84 3.18
N THR A 131 0.45 -15.54 3.21
CA THR A 131 -0.60 -15.34 4.21
C THR A 131 -1.23 -16.69 4.60
N PRO A 132 -1.77 -16.84 5.82
CA PRO A 132 -2.44 -18.08 6.22
C PRO A 132 -3.57 -18.46 5.26
N TYR A 133 -3.67 -19.74 4.93
CA TYR A 133 -4.74 -20.28 4.09
C TYR A 133 -5.04 -21.76 4.42
N GLY A 134 -6.26 -22.05 4.86
CA GLY A 134 -6.65 -23.37 5.35
C GLY A 134 -5.80 -23.79 6.55
N GLU A 135 -5.24 -25.01 6.49
CA GLU A 135 -4.29 -25.51 7.49
C GLU A 135 -2.83 -25.08 7.21
N GLY A 136 -2.58 -24.33 6.12
CA GLY A 136 -1.25 -23.93 5.69
C GLY A 136 -1.22 -22.49 5.23
N TRP A 137 -0.70 -22.26 4.02
CA TRP A 137 -0.43 -20.93 3.51
C TRP A 137 -0.82 -20.81 2.04
N ILE A 138 -1.11 -19.59 1.60
CA ILE A 138 -1.13 -19.21 0.19
C ILE A 138 -0.02 -18.19 -0.01
N ALA A 139 0.76 -18.35 -1.07
CA ALA A 139 1.94 -17.54 -1.32
C ALA A 139 2.12 -17.24 -2.80
N LEU A 140 2.86 -16.16 -3.07
CA LEU A 140 3.44 -15.92 -4.38
C LEU A 140 4.82 -16.56 -4.47
N LEU A 141 5.05 -17.23 -5.58
CA LEU A 141 6.33 -17.82 -5.95
C LEU A 141 6.85 -17.13 -7.21
N PRO A 142 8.07 -16.56 -7.22
CA PRO A 142 8.68 -16.03 -8.43
C PRO A 142 8.80 -17.13 -9.50
N THR A 143 8.39 -16.84 -10.73
CA THR A 143 8.50 -17.78 -11.86
C THR A 143 9.41 -17.26 -12.95
N GLY A 144 10.23 -18.17 -13.49
CA GLY A 144 11.18 -17.86 -14.55
C GLY A 144 12.35 -16.98 -14.08
N ASP A 145 12.91 -16.22 -15.01
CA ASP A 145 14.02 -15.30 -14.79
C ASP A 145 13.57 -13.84 -14.59
N SER A 146 12.27 -13.58 -14.74
CA SER A 146 11.70 -12.24 -14.61
C SER A 146 11.32 -11.97 -13.15
N ARG A 147 11.67 -10.78 -12.65
CA ARG A 147 11.28 -10.34 -11.29
C ARG A 147 9.80 -9.96 -11.17
N THR A 148 9.02 -10.14 -12.23
CA THR A 148 7.63 -9.63 -12.32
C THR A 148 6.63 -10.74 -12.60
N SER A 149 7.08 -11.97 -12.84
CA SER A 149 6.21 -13.11 -13.06
C SER A 149 6.13 -13.91 -11.77
N TYR A 150 4.92 -14.09 -11.26
CA TYR A 150 4.66 -14.88 -10.07
C TYR A 150 3.69 -16.00 -10.39
N SER A 151 3.64 -17.00 -9.52
CA SER A 151 2.56 -17.97 -9.48
C SER A 151 2.00 -18.05 -8.09
N VAL A 152 0.69 -18.23 -7.98
CA VAL A 152 0.06 -18.56 -6.70
C VAL A 152 0.26 -20.04 -6.43
N VAL A 153 0.73 -20.33 -5.23
CA VAL A 153 0.89 -21.68 -4.70
C VAL A 153 0.16 -21.79 -3.37
N VAL A 154 -0.48 -22.93 -3.15
CA VAL A 154 -1.02 -23.32 -1.85
C VAL A 154 -0.03 -24.26 -1.19
N LEU A 155 0.37 -23.91 0.02
CA LEU A 155 1.36 -24.63 0.81
C LEU A 155 0.68 -25.29 2.01
N THR A 156 1.20 -26.44 2.42
CA THR A 156 0.88 -27.07 3.70
C THR A 156 1.47 -26.28 4.88
N SER A 157 1.15 -26.67 6.12
CA SER A 157 1.70 -26.06 7.34
C SER A 157 3.24 -26.12 7.44
N ASP A 158 3.87 -27.06 6.74
CA ASP A 158 5.31 -27.27 6.64
C ASP A 158 5.93 -26.72 5.33
N PHE A 159 5.23 -25.78 4.69
CA PHE A 159 5.65 -25.07 3.47
C PHE A 159 5.92 -26.01 2.27
N GLN A 160 5.31 -27.19 2.24
CA GLN A 160 5.33 -28.03 1.05
C GLN A 160 4.20 -27.62 0.11
N GLN A 161 4.48 -27.51 -1.17
CA GLN A 161 3.45 -27.17 -2.16
C GLN A 161 2.40 -28.28 -2.24
N ALA A 162 1.17 -27.95 -1.86
CA ALA A 162 0.00 -28.82 -1.91
C ALA A 162 -0.73 -28.70 -3.25
N ASP A 163 -0.85 -27.47 -3.76
CA ASP A 163 -1.56 -27.15 -5.01
C ASP A 163 -1.04 -25.84 -5.62
N GLY A 164 -1.53 -25.51 -6.80
CA GLY A 164 -1.26 -24.27 -7.52
C GLY A 164 -0.03 -24.34 -8.41
N ALA A 165 -0.05 -23.53 -9.46
CA ALA A 165 1.08 -23.10 -10.31
C ALA A 165 0.54 -22.16 -11.40
N ALA A 166 -0.56 -21.44 -11.11
CA ALA A 166 -1.17 -20.55 -12.06
C ALA A 166 -0.41 -19.23 -12.03
N GLU A 167 -0.07 -18.70 -13.20
CA GLU A 167 0.52 -17.38 -13.33
C GLU A 167 -0.42 -16.35 -12.69
N SER A 168 0.16 -15.54 -11.81
CA SER A 168 -0.50 -14.55 -10.98
C SER A 168 0.44 -13.38 -10.74
N SER A 169 -0.05 -12.34 -10.09
CA SER A 169 0.71 -11.12 -9.80
C SER A 169 0.75 -10.77 -8.31
N ASP A 170 -0.34 -11.01 -7.58
CA ASP A 170 -0.62 -10.38 -6.28
C ASP A 170 -1.69 -11.14 -5.51
N LEU A 171 -1.68 -10.99 -4.18
CA LEU A 171 -2.68 -11.44 -3.21
C LEU A 171 -3.27 -10.22 -2.51
N ALA A 172 -4.60 -10.17 -2.41
CA ALA A 172 -5.29 -9.27 -1.48
C ALA A 172 -5.90 -10.09 -0.35
N VAL A 173 -5.82 -9.58 0.88
CA VAL A 173 -6.43 -10.20 2.07
C VAL A 173 -7.47 -9.22 2.61
N SER A 174 -8.64 -9.72 3.02
CA SER A 174 -9.64 -8.88 3.68
C SER A 174 -9.10 -8.38 5.03
N GLU A 175 -9.61 -7.25 5.50
CA GLU A 175 -9.09 -6.61 6.71
C GLU A 175 -9.21 -7.49 7.97
N ASP A 176 -10.27 -8.29 8.04
CA ASP A 176 -10.48 -9.26 9.12
C ASP A 176 -9.72 -10.59 8.92
N GLY A 177 -8.95 -10.69 7.84
CA GLY A 177 -8.20 -11.88 7.45
C GLY A 177 -9.07 -13.06 6.99
N SER A 178 -10.39 -12.87 6.87
CA SER A 178 -11.33 -13.96 6.60
C SER A 178 -11.37 -14.41 5.14
N GLU A 179 -10.89 -13.59 4.21
CA GLU A 179 -10.89 -13.88 2.78
C GLU A 179 -9.57 -13.48 2.11
N VAL A 180 -9.24 -14.21 1.05
CA VAL A 180 -8.11 -13.93 0.17
C VAL A 180 -8.58 -13.90 -1.28
N ALA A 181 -8.06 -12.95 -2.04
CA ALA A 181 -8.31 -12.79 -3.46
C ALA A 181 -7.00 -12.77 -4.25
N TRP A 182 -7.02 -13.40 -5.42
CA TRP A 182 -5.90 -13.44 -6.36
C TRP A 182 -6.42 -13.57 -7.78
N VAL A 183 -5.57 -13.32 -8.78
CA VAL A 183 -5.96 -13.51 -10.18
C VAL A 183 -5.09 -14.58 -10.84
N GLU A 184 -5.71 -15.42 -11.64
CA GLU A 184 -5.05 -16.51 -12.36
C GLU A 184 -5.17 -16.29 -13.86
N PHE A 185 -4.06 -16.44 -14.56
CA PHE A 185 -4.06 -16.50 -16.02
C PHE A 185 -4.25 -17.93 -16.52
N ASP A 186 -5.19 -18.13 -17.46
CA ASP A 186 -5.51 -19.45 -18.02
C ASP A 186 -4.45 -20.02 -18.99
N GLY A 187 -3.37 -19.27 -19.22
CA GLY A 187 -2.29 -19.62 -20.15
C GLY A 187 -2.61 -19.30 -21.62
N VAL A 188 -3.78 -18.76 -21.93
CA VAL A 188 -4.23 -18.50 -23.30
C VAL A 188 -4.58 -17.04 -23.51
N ALA A 189 -5.61 -16.53 -22.83
CA ALA A 189 -6.13 -15.19 -23.09
C ALA A 189 -7.00 -14.60 -21.98
N GLN A 190 -7.22 -15.30 -20.86
CA GLN A 190 -8.19 -14.90 -19.85
C GLN A 190 -7.55 -14.85 -18.46
N TRP A 191 -7.77 -13.72 -17.79
CA TRP A 191 -7.54 -13.56 -16.35
C TRP A 191 -8.84 -13.83 -15.58
N THR A 192 -8.71 -14.57 -14.49
CA THR A 192 -9.83 -14.96 -13.63
C THR A 192 -9.53 -14.56 -12.19
N LEU A 193 -10.39 -13.73 -11.61
CA LEU A 193 -10.38 -13.43 -10.19
C LEU A 193 -10.87 -14.64 -9.41
N ARG A 194 -10.08 -15.06 -8.43
CA ARG A 194 -10.44 -16.00 -7.39
C ARG A 194 -10.67 -15.24 -6.10
N VAL A 195 -11.75 -15.58 -5.40
CA VAL A 195 -11.99 -15.12 -4.03
C VAL A 195 -12.39 -16.32 -3.20
N ALA A 196 -11.68 -16.55 -2.09
CA ALA A 196 -11.87 -17.71 -1.24
C ALA A 196 -11.83 -17.31 0.25
N PRO A 197 -12.58 -18.01 1.12
CA PRO A 197 -12.37 -17.92 2.56
C PRO A 197 -10.94 -18.35 2.91
N SER A 198 -10.27 -17.58 3.78
CA SER A 198 -8.91 -17.86 4.24
C SER A 198 -8.82 -19.14 5.05
N ASP A 199 -9.92 -19.63 5.63
CA ASP A 199 -9.96 -20.93 6.31
C ASP A 199 -10.14 -22.12 5.34
N ALA A 200 -10.22 -21.86 4.04
CA ALA A 200 -10.49 -22.83 2.98
C ALA A 200 -11.74 -23.71 3.22
N SER A 201 -12.72 -23.20 3.97
CA SER A 201 -13.94 -23.94 4.34
C SER A 201 -14.96 -24.08 3.21
N ALA A 202 -14.84 -23.26 2.16
CA ALA A 202 -15.71 -23.29 0.98
C ALA A 202 -14.91 -23.17 -0.32
N GLU A 203 -15.54 -23.56 -1.43
CA GLU A 203 -14.94 -23.41 -2.76
C GLU A 203 -14.75 -21.93 -3.12
N SER A 204 -13.68 -21.65 -3.85
CA SER A 204 -13.41 -20.30 -4.34
C SER A 204 -14.41 -19.90 -5.43
N SER A 205 -14.87 -18.65 -5.37
CA SER A 205 -15.56 -18.05 -6.49
C SER A 205 -14.58 -17.79 -7.64
N SER A 206 -15.09 -17.82 -8.87
CA SER A 206 -14.29 -17.70 -10.09
C SER A 206 -14.97 -16.73 -11.05
N ILE A 207 -14.38 -15.55 -11.23
CA ILE A 207 -14.97 -14.46 -12.02
C ILE A 207 -14.00 -14.07 -13.15
N PRO A 208 -14.38 -14.20 -14.43
CA PRO A 208 -13.55 -13.71 -15.54
C PRO A 208 -13.47 -12.18 -15.52
N VAL A 209 -12.27 -11.58 -15.50
CA VAL A 209 -12.10 -10.13 -15.27
C VAL A 209 -11.39 -9.37 -16.39
N ALA A 210 -10.38 -9.97 -17.03
CA ALA A 210 -9.66 -9.31 -18.12
C ALA A 210 -9.31 -10.29 -19.25
N ARG A 211 -9.27 -9.77 -20.47
CA ARG A 211 -8.77 -10.50 -21.65
C ARG A 211 -7.44 -9.89 -22.10
N GLY A 212 -6.48 -10.75 -22.37
CA GLY A 212 -5.15 -10.32 -22.76
C GLY A 212 -4.15 -11.45 -22.63
N GLY A 213 -2.94 -11.25 -23.14
CA GLY A 213 -1.85 -12.18 -22.88
C GLY A 213 -1.33 -12.07 -21.43
N PRO A 214 -0.35 -12.91 -21.05
CA PRO A 214 0.23 -12.91 -19.70
C PRO A 214 0.92 -11.58 -19.32
N ARG A 215 1.23 -10.75 -20.31
CA ARG A 215 1.82 -9.42 -20.09
C ARG A 215 0.81 -8.36 -19.62
N PHE A 216 -0.49 -8.66 -19.66
CA PHE A 216 -1.52 -7.83 -19.06
C PHE A 216 -1.54 -8.11 -17.57
N LEU A 217 -0.75 -7.38 -16.79
CA LEU A 217 -0.66 -7.59 -15.36
C LEU A 217 -1.95 -7.08 -14.71
N THR A 218 -2.87 -8.00 -14.46
CA THR A 218 -4.06 -7.78 -13.63
C THR A 218 -3.67 -8.14 -12.21
N ARG A 219 -4.04 -7.36 -11.20
CA ARG A 219 -3.82 -7.67 -9.79
C ARG A 219 -4.99 -7.23 -8.92
N PRO A 220 -5.34 -7.98 -7.86
CA PRO A 220 -6.17 -7.44 -6.80
C PRO A 220 -5.41 -6.38 -6.01
N VAL A 221 -6.09 -5.30 -5.66
CA VAL A 221 -5.57 -4.23 -4.79
C VAL A 221 -6.03 -4.46 -3.35
N GLY A 222 -7.29 -4.85 -3.17
CA GLY A 222 -7.89 -5.03 -1.84
C GLY A 222 -9.39 -5.28 -1.93
N PHE A 223 -10.02 -5.36 -0.76
CA PHE A 223 -11.46 -5.56 -0.62
C PHE A 223 -12.20 -4.26 -0.31
N LEU A 224 -13.43 -4.16 -0.79
CA LEU A 224 -14.45 -3.18 -0.41
C LEU A 224 -15.52 -3.86 0.48
N PRO A 225 -16.49 -3.09 1.03
CA PRO A 225 -17.66 -3.67 1.69
C PRO A 225 -18.36 -4.75 0.84
N ASP A 226 -19.05 -5.66 1.50
CA ASP A 226 -19.75 -6.81 0.88
C ASP A 226 -18.85 -7.79 0.12
N GLY A 227 -17.52 -7.67 0.30
CA GLY A 227 -16.55 -8.59 -0.27
C GLY A 227 -16.32 -8.39 -1.77
N ALA A 228 -16.63 -7.20 -2.30
CA ALA A 228 -16.21 -6.79 -3.64
C ALA A 228 -14.69 -6.53 -3.67
N VAL A 229 -14.06 -6.74 -4.82
CA VAL A 229 -12.60 -6.65 -4.97
C VAL A 229 -12.23 -5.54 -5.94
N VAL A 230 -11.27 -4.69 -5.56
CA VAL A 230 -10.68 -3.70 -6.46
C VAL A 230 -9.56 -4.35 -7.27
N LEU A 231 -9.59 -4.18 -8.58
CA LEU A 231 -8.53 -4.63 -9.48
C LEU A 231 -7.81 -3.46 -10.13
N SER A 232 -6.49 -3.62 -10.33
CA SER A 232 -5.68 -2.82 -11.25
C SER A 232 -5.20 -3.70 -12.40
N THR A 233 -5.37 -3.21 -13.63
CA THR A 233 -4.88 -3.89 -14.83
C THR A 233 -3.92 -2.98 -15.59
N THR A 234 -2.69 -3.44 -15.80
CA THR A 234 -1.65 -2.72 -16.57
C THR A 234 -1.60 -3.22 -18.01
N GLU A 235 -1.77 -2.30 -18.95
CA GLU A 235 -1.60 -2.56 -20.38
C GLU A 235 -0.10 -2.53 -20.75
N PRO A 236 0.48 -3.65 -21.24
CA PRO A 236 1.91 -3.72 -21.51
C PRO A 236 2.37 -2.79 -22.64
N ALA A 237 1.50 -2.42 -23.58
CA ALA A 237 1.91 -1.61 -24.73
C ALA A 237 2.31 -0.17 -24.37
N ASN A 238 1.73 0.38 -23.31
CA ASN A 238 1.87 1.78 -22.92
C ASN A 238 2.02 2.02 -21.41
N ALA A 239 2.01 0.95 -20.61
CA ALA A 239 2.02 0.97 -19.14
C ALA A 239 0.84 1.74 -18.51
N SER A 240 -0.27 1.93 -19.24
CA SER A 240 -1.47 2.54 -18.66
C SER A 240 -2.16 1.56 -17.74
N GLN A 241 -2.57 2.04 -16.56
CA GLN A 241 -3.40 1.27 -15.64
C GLN A 241 -4.88 1.60 -15.83
N THR A 242 -5.71 0.58 -15.66
CA THR A 242 -7.17 0.69 -15.61
C THR A 242 -7.66 0.04 -14.32
N PHE A 243 -8.75 0.56 -13.76
CA PHE A 243 -9.23 0.13 -12.45
C PHE A 243 -10.71 -0.26 -12.51
N SER A 244 -11.07 -1.25 -11.70
CA SER A 244 -12.45 -1.73 -11.64
C SER A 244 -12.78 -2.34 -10.29
N VAL A 245 -14.03 -2.22 -9.87
CA VAL A 245 -14.60 -2.99 -8.76
C VAL A 245 -15.29 -4.22 -9.34
N VAL A 246 -15.01 -5.38 -8.75
CA VAL A 246 -15.63 -6.66 -9.12
C VAL A 246 -16.49 -7.14 -7.95
N GLU A 247 -17.81 -7.17 -8.16
CA GLU A 247 -18.77 -7.66 -7.18
C GLU A 247 -18.88 -9.19 -7.21
N ARG A 248 -19.44 -9.78 -6.15
CA ARG A 248 -19.57 -11.25 -6.01
C ARG A 248 -20.42 -11.91 -7.08
N ASP A 249 -21.36 -11.17 -7.68
CA ASP A 249 -22.20 -11.67 -8.77
C ASP A 249 -21.50 -11.61 -10.14
N GLY A 250 -20.27 -11.09 -10.19
CA GLY A 250 -19.47 -10.90 -11.40
C GLY A 250 -19.71 -9.58 -12.11
N THR A 251 -20.50 -8.66 -11.54
CA THR A 251 -20.62 -7.29 -12.04
C THR A 251 -19.27 -6.58 -11.92
N ILE A 252 -18.82 -5.99 -13.04
CA ILE A 252 -17.56 -5.24 -13.12
C ILE A 252 -17.88 -3.78 -13.40
N THR A 253 -17.51 -2.91 -12.46
CA THR A 253 -17.73 -1.46 -12.55
C THR A 253 -16.39 -0.76 -12.71
N PRO A 254 -16.06 -0.20 -13.89
CA PRO A 254 -14.82 0.55 -14.08
C PRO A 254 -14.88 1.90 -13.37
N PHE A 255 -13.72 2.39 -12.93
CA PHE A 255 -13.57 3.74 -12.40
C PHE A 255 -12.21 4.32 -12.79
N ASP A 256 -12.13 5.66 -12.78
CA ASP A 256 -10.95 6.43 -13.17
C ASP A 256 -10.47 7.30 -12.00
N GLY A 257 -9.43 8.11 -12.23
CA GLY A 257 -8.94 9.11 -11.28
C GLY A 257 -7.58 8.82 -10.68
N PHE A 258 -6.96 7.69 -11.05
CA PHE A 258 -5.64 7.29 -10.58
C PHE A 258 -4.66 7.01 -11.72
N ASN A 259 -3.38 7.21 -11.44
CA ASN A 259 -2.28 6.62 -12.19
C ASN A 259 -1.87 5.27 -11.58
N TRP A 260 -2.05 5.11 -10.27
CA TRP A 260 -1.71 3.91 -9.51
C TRP A 260 -2.55 3.86 -8.23
N LEU A 261 -3.02 2.67 -7.86
CA LEU A 261 -3.71 2.43 -6.60
C LEU A 261 -2.75 1.89 -5.55
N ALA A 262 -2.86 2.45 -4.35
CA ALA A 262 -2.15 2.01 -3.17
C ALA A 262 -2.93 0.94 -2.42
N ASP A 263 -4.21 1.21 -2.13
CA ASP A 263 -5.03 0.35 -1.27
C ASP A 263 -6.53 0.66 -1.41
N SER A 264 -7.36 -0.20 -0.82
CA SER A 264 -8.81 -0.05 -0.70
C SER A 264 -9.31 -0.43 0.70
N SER A 265 -10.31 0.29 1.22
CA SER A 265 -10.88 0.01 2.53
C SER A 265 -12.17 -0.80 2.45
N SER A 266 -12.16 -1.97 3.09
CA SER A 266 -13.34 -2.83 3.25
C SER A 266 -14.39 -2.26 4.21
N VAL A 267 -14.04 -1.23 4.98
CA VAL A 267 -14.92 -0.57 5.96
C VAL A 267 -15.63 0.64 5.35
N THR A 268 -14.89 1.50 4.63
CA THR A 268 -15.43 2.76 4.11
C THR A 268 -15.84 2.69 2.64
N GLY A 269 -15.39 1.66 1.91
CA GLY A 269 -15.61 1.56 0.47
C GLY A 269 -14.74 2.49 -0.36
N LEU A 270 -13.73 3.13 0.25
CA LEU A 270 -12.86 4.09 -0.41
C LEU A 270 -11.60 3.43 -0.98
N VAL A 271 -11.00 4.08 -1.97
CA VAL A 271 -9.71 3.70 -2.54
C VAL A 271 -8.72 4.85 -2.43
N ALA A 272 -7.46 4.54 -2.17
CA ALA A 272 -6.36 5.50 -2.08
C ALA A 272 -5.30 5.20 -3.13
N GLY A 273 -4.66 6.23 -3.64
CA GLY A 273 -3.59 6.07 -4.62
C GLY A 273 -3.09 7.37 -5.21
N GLN A 274 -2.15 7.25 -6.14
CA GLN A 274 -1.59 8.37 -6.88
C GLN A 274 -2.58 8.83 -7.95
N THR A 275 -2.98 10.10 -7.91
CA THR A 275 -3.90 10.74 -8.87
C THR A 275 -3.14 11.41 -10.01
N GLN A 276 -1.95 11.94 -9.73
CA GLN A 276 -1.16 12.68 -10.71
C GLN A 276 0.35 12.50 -10.53
N TYR A 277 1.07 12.46 -11.65
CA TYR A 277 2.53 12.51 -11.70
C TYR A 277 2.99 13.90 -12.17
N LEU A 278 3.88 14.53 -11.41
CA LEU A 278 4.38 15.89 -11.64
C LEU A 278 5.90 15.93 -11.84
N GLY A 279 6.46 14.86 -12.44
CA GLY A 279 7.90 14.72 -12.64
C GLY A 279 8.58 14.19 -11.38
N ASP A 280 9.27 15.05 -10.64
CA ASP A 280 9.91 14.63 -9.39
C ASP A 280 8.92 14.57 -8.21
N ASP A 281 7.69 15.03 -8.39
CA ASP A 281 6.66 15.07 -7.33
C ASP A 281 5.41 14.29 -7.79
N SER A 282 4.53 13.91 -6.86
CA SER A 282 3.25 13.29 -7.19
C SER A 282 2.11 13.83 -6.31
N CYS A 283 0.88 13.77 -6.82
CA CYS A 283 -0.31 13.98 -6.02
C CYS A 283 -1.02 12.65 -5.82
N SER A 284 -1.63 12.49 -4.67
CA SER A 284 -2.39 11.32 -4.27
C SER A 284 -3.73 11.74 -3.66
N GLY A 285 -4.71 10.86 -3.71
CA GLY A 285 -6.04 11.18 -3.22
C GLY A 285 -6.83 9.94 -2.83
N VAL A 286 -7.99 10.22 -2.25
CA VAL A 286 -8.97 9.22 -1.87
C VAL A 286 -10.21 9.41 -2.72
N VAL A 287 -10.73 8.33 -3.29
CA VAL A 287 -11.89 8.33 -4.19
C VAL A 287 -12.92 7.32 -3.70
N ASP A 288 -14.19 7.64 -3.90
CA ASP A 288 -15.28 6.66 -3.83
C ASP A 288 -15.46 6.04 -5.23
N PRO A 289 -15.04 4.77 -5.43
CA PRO A 289 -15.04 4.13 -6.74
C PRO A 289 -16.44 3.75 -7.24
N LEU A 290 -17.45 3.71 -6.36
CA LEU A 290 -18.82 3.33 -6.68
C LEU A 290 -19.75 4.53 -6.83
N SER A 291 -19.31 5.73 -6.39
CA SER A 291 -19.96 6.96 -6.80
C SER A 291 -19.94 7.06 -8.33
N GLY A 292 -21.06 7.42 -8.96
CA GLY A 292 -21.24 7.34 -10.43
C GLY A 292 -20.28 8.18 -11.29
N SER A 293 -19.31 8.88 -10.69
CA SER A 293 -18.23 9.59 -11.36
C SER A 293 -16.83 9.30 -10.81
N GLY A 294 -16.65 8.37 -9.86
CA GLY A 294 -15.38 8.22 -9.14
C GLY A 294 -15.02 9.52 -8.41
N ALA A 295 -15.95 10.06 -7.62
CA ALA A 295 -15.80 11.35 -6.96
C ALA A 295 -14.58 11.34 -6.03
N LEU A 296 -13.66 12.25 -6.31
CA LEU A 296 -12.55 12.58 -5.41
C LEU A 296 -13.12 13.08 -4.08
N VAL A 297 -12.80 12.37 -3.00
CA VAL A 297 -13.13 12.76 -1.63
C VAL A 297 -12.20 13.89 -1.20
N TRP A 298 -10.89 13.70 -1.37
CA TRP A 298 -9.85 14.71 -1.18
C TRP A 298 -8.57 14.32 -1.91
N GLU A 299 -7.68 15.29 -2.10
CA GLU A 299 -6.37 15.12 -2.73
C GLU A 299 -5.30 15.90 -1.95
N THR A 300 -4.08 15.37 -1.97
CA THR A 300 -2.88 15.99 -1.43
C THR A 300 -1.73 15.86 -2.42
N CYS A 301 -0.82 16.82 -2.41
CA CYS A 301 0.48 16.71 -3.08
C CYS A 301 1.62 16.84 -2.08
N ASP A 302 1.32 16.75 -0.78
CA ASP A 302 2.33 16.72 0.28
C ASP A 302 2.71 15.26 0.64
N PHE A 303 1.89 14.29 0.24
CA PHE A 303 2.09 12.87 0.55
C PHE A 303 1.75 11.96 -0.64
N SER A 304 2.50 10.87 -0.78
CA SER A 304 2.06 9.66 -1.45
C SER A 304 1.22 8.82 -0.48
N LEU A 305 0.07 8.32 -0.88
CA LEU A 305 -0.79 7.53 0.01
C LEU A 305 -0.43 6.04 -0.02
N GLY A 306 -0.53 5.40 1.14
CA GLY A 306 -0.38 3.95 1.35
C GLY A 306 -1.68 3.31 1.84
N ALA A 307 -1.56 2.29 2.70
CA ALA A 307 -2.69 1.51 3.19
C ALA A 307 -3.62 2.27 4.15
N PHE A 308 -4.91 1.94 4.11
CA PHE A 308 -5.89 2.36 5.11
C PHE A 308 -5.69 1.60 6.42
N SER A 309 -6.03 2.23 7.54
CA SER A 309 -6.10 1.54 8.82
C SER A 309 -7.22 0.49 8.82
N PRO A 310 -7.13 -0.53 9.69
CA PRO A 310 -8.15 -1.57 9.77
C PRO A 310 -9.60 -1.11 9.98
N ASP A 311 -9.79 0.04 10.63
CA ASP A 311 -11.10 0.65 10.85
C ASP A 311 -11.44 1.73 9.82
N GLY A 312 -10.58 1.92 8.81
CA GLY A 312 -10.72 2.89 7.73
C GLY A 312 -10.62 4.35 8.16
N ARG A 313 -10.26 4.64 9.42
CA ARG A 313 -10.19 6.01 9.95
C ARG A 313 -8.94 6.76 9.53
N PHE A 314 -7.88 6.04 9.22
CA PHE A 314 -6.60 6.62 8.86
C PHE A 314 -6.06 6.04 7.54
N VAL A 315 -5.13 6.76 6.94
CA VAL A 315 -4.36 6.30 5.78
C VAL A 315 -2.90 6.66 5.97
N VAL A 316 -2.00 5.79 5.52
CA VAL A 316 -0.56 6.06 5.53
C VAL A 316 -0.22 7.18 4.55
N GLY A 317 0.58 8.15 4.98
CA GLY A 317 1.20 9.16 4.13
C GLY A 317 2.71 8.98 4.10
N LEU A 318 3.29 8.79 2.92
CA LEU A 318 4.73 8.81 2.67
C LEU A 318 5.09 10.10 1.93
N ALA A 319 6.37 10.45 1.84
CA ALA A 319 6.80 11.55 0.96
C ALA A 319 6.23 11.42 -0.46
N ASP A 320 5.89 12.56 -1.05
CA ASP A 320 5.39 12.73 -2.43
C ASP A 320 6.43 12.40 -3.52
N TYR A 321 7.69 12.24 -3.11
CA TYR A 321 8.83 11.84 -3.92
C TYR A 321 9.56 10.64 -3.31
N SER A 322 10.07 9.75 -4.17
CA SER A 322 10.99 8.68 -3.80
C SER A 322 12.21 8.70 -4.72
N ASP A 323 13.41 8.73 -4.13
CA ASP A 323 14.70 8.56 -4.82
C ASP A 323 15.13 7.08 -4.91
N GLY A 324 14.27 6.16 -4.46
CA GLY A 324 14.54 4.74 -4.36
C GLY A 324 15.25 4.30 -3.08
N LEU A 325 15.61 5.22 -2.18
CA LEU A 325 16.17 4.87 -0.86
C LEU A 325 15.08 4.64 0.21
N GLY A 326 13.83 4.91 -0.13
CA GLY A 326 12.70 4.91 0.79
C GLY A 326 12.27 6.33 1.15
N SER A 327 11.16 6.44 1.88
CA SER A 327 10.58 7.72 2.26
C SER A 327 11.31 8.35 3.46
N PRO A 328 11.64 9.65 3.46
CA PRO A 328 12.23 10.31 4.62
C PRO A 328 11.23 10.53 5.78
N ASN A 329 9.96 10.21 5.59
CA ASN A 329 8.94 10.32 6.63
C ASN A 329 7.83 9.28 6.42
N VAL A 330 7.11 9.02 7.50
CA VAL A 330 5.82 8.32 7.47
C VAL A 330 4.84 9.10 8.34
N ALA A 331 3.66 9.35 7.82
CA ALA A 331 2.60 10.06 8.49
C ALA A 331 1.38 9.16 8.62
N ILE A 332 0.60 9.40 9.67
CA ILE A 332 -0.75 8.88 9.79
C ILE A 332 -1.69 10.05 9.50
N LEU A 333 -2.47 9.94 8.43
CA LEU A 333 -3.41 10.96 7.99
C LEU A 333 -4.83 10.53 8.36
N ASP A 334 -5.70 11.49 8.66
CA ASP A 334 -7.14 11.26 8.74
C ASP A 334 -7.67 10.88 7.35
N ALA A 335 -8.33 9.73 7.22
CA ALA A 335 -8.78 9.21 5.94
C ALA A 335 -9.94 10.02 5.32
N THR A 336 -10.62 10.85 6.11
CA THR A 336 -11.74 11.69 5.65
C THR A 336 -11.27 13.05 5.13
N THR A 337 -10.24 13.62 5.75
CA THR A 337 -9.77 14.99 5.43
C THR A 337 -8.41 15.04 4.75
N GLY A 338 -7.60 13.99 4.88
CA GLY A 338 -6.20 13.97 4.45
C GLY A 338 -5.27 14.76 5.37
N GLU A 339 -5.76 15.29 6.50
CA GLU A 339 -4.94 16.06 7.44
C GLU A 339 -4.04 15.14 8.28
N PRO A 340 -2.77 15.51 8.53
CA PRO A 340 -1.89 14.71 9.38
C PRO A 340 -2.38 14.67 10.84
N VAL A 341 -2.52 13.47 11.37
CA VAL A 341 -2.71 13.22 12.81
C VAL A 341 -1.35 13.20 13.50
N VAL A 342 -0.36 12.55 12.89
CA VAL A 342 1.04 12.54 13.32
C VAL A 342 1.97 12.36 12.11
N ASP A 343 3.11 13.03 12.13
CA ASP A 343 4.17 12.94 11.12
C ASP A 343 5.50 12.52 11.76
N PHE A 344 6.03 11.36 11.37
CA PHE A 344 7.31 10.83 11.83
C PHE A 344 8.40 11.14 10.82
N VAL A 345 9.38 11.95 11.21
CA VAL A 345 10.36 12.52 10.28
C VAL A 345 11.79 12.06 10.55
N SER A 346 12.51 11.82 9.48
CA SER A 346 13.93 11.50 9.46
C SER A 346 14.80 12.63 10.04
N GLY A 347 15.90 12.25 10.69
CA GLY A 347 16.88 13.18 11.22
C GLY A 347 17.66 13.92 10.13
N ARG A 348 18.08 15.17 10.40
CA ARG A 348 18.75 16.03 9.40
C ARG A 348 20.25 15.79 9.22
N THR A 349 20.82 14.80 9.89
CA THR A 349 22.26 14.51 9.83
C THR A 349 22.47 13.13 9.24
N ALA A 350 23.59 12.89 8.56
CA ALA A 350 23.89 11.56 7.99
C ALA A 350 23.86 10.42 9.04
N ARG A 351 24.02 10.73 10.32
CA ARG A 351 23.95 9.72 11.40
C ARG A 351 22.52 9.41 11.86
N THR A 352 21.62 10.38 11.71
CA THR A 352 20.23 10.30 12.19
C THR A 352 19.21 10.22 11.05
N ALA A 353 19.68 10.34 9.80
CA ALA A 353 18.86 10.15 8.62
C ALA A 353 18.38 8.70 8.54
N ALA A 354 17.07 8.55 8.61
CA ALA A 354 16.32 7.33 8.42
C ALA A 354 15.56 7.37 7.08
N ALA A 355 15.32 6.21 6.48
CA ALA A 355 14.46 6.04 5.33
C ALA A 355 13.48 4.90 5.60
N VAL A 356 12.19 5.15 5.38
CA VAL A 356 11.08 4.20 5.51
C VAL A 356 10.97 3.43 4.19
N GLY A 357 11.09 2.10 4.24
CA GLY A 357 10.89 1.25 3.07
C GLY A 357 9.42 0.87 2.94
N ASP A 358 9.01 -0.04 3.80
CA ASP A 358 7.70 -0.69 3.77
C ASP A 358 6.90 -0.36 5.04
N VAL A 359 5.57 -0.37 4.96
CA VAL A 359 4.66 -0.01 6.04
C VAL A 359 3.43 -0.92 6.05
N VAL A 360 3.06 -1.41 7.23
CA VAL A 360 1.82 -2.17 7.46
C VAL A 360 1.13 -1.70 8.75
N TRP A 361 -0.18 -1.83 8.81
CA TRP A 361 -0.92 -1.62 10.05
C TRP A 361 -0.82 -2.84 10.96
N GLU A 362 -0.51 -2.60 12.23
CA GLU A 362 -0.56 -3.61 13.30
C GLU A 362 -1.95 -3.68 13.95
N ASP A 363 -2.59 -2.52 14.05
CA ASP A 363 -3.99 -2.33 14.44
C ASP A 363 -4.49 -0.96 13.92
N ALA A 364 -5.73 -0.59 14.25
CA ALA A 364 -6.36 0.68 13.85
C ALA A 364 -5.55 1.95 14.16
N THR A 365 -4.56 1.89 15.03
CA THR A 365 -3.87 3.07 15.59
C THR A 365 -2.34 2.95 15.59
N THR A 366 -1.82 1.86 15.03
CA THR A 366 -0.42 1.48 15.14
C THR A 366 0.10 0.97 13.81
N LEU A 367 1.17 1.59 13.33
CA LEU A 367 1.94 1.16 12.17
C LEU A 367 3.17 0.37 12.60
N LEU A 368 3.56 -0.60 11.76
CA LEU A 368 4.93 -1.08 11.67
C LEU A 368 5.53 -0.54 10.38
N ALA A 369 6.79 -0.11 10.45
CA ALA A 369 7.55 0.35 9.31
C ALA A 369 8.93 -0.32 9.30
N THR A 370 9.43 -0.67 8.11
CA THR A 370 10.83 -1.01 7.94
C THR A 370 11.61 0.29 7.77
N VAL A 371 12.64 0.48 8.61
CA VAL A 371 13.39 1.73 8.65
C VAL A 371 14.87 1.44 8.49
N THR A 372 15.48 2.00 7.46
CA THR A 372 16.92 1.93 7.22
C THR A 372 17.59 3.17 7.80
N GLN A 373 18.62 2.97 8.63
CA GLN A 373 19.41 4.06 9.20
C GLN A 373 20.91 3.71 9.15
N GLY A 374 21.66 4.37 8.25
CA GLY A 374 23.05 4.00 7.99
C GLY A 374 23.14 2.67 7.22
N ALA A 375 23.81 1.67 7.80
CA ALA A 375 23.98 0.35 7.19
C ALA A 375 23.04 -0.72 7.80
N ASP A 376 22.12 -0.31 8.68
CA ASP A 376 21.24 -1.20 9.42
C ASP A 376 19.78 -0.92 9.05
N GLN A 377 18.96 -1.97 9.01
CA GLN A 377 17.51 -1.88 8.95
C GLN A 377 16.90 -2.34 10.28
N TYR A 378 15.73 -1.81 10.57
CA TYR A 378 14.95 -2.04 11.77
C TYR A 378 13.48 -2.26 11.39
N VAL A 379 12.75 -2.96 12.24
CA VAL A 379 11.27 -2.87 12.26
C VAL A 379 10.90 -1.94 13.40
N VAL A 380 10.16 -0.89 13.10
CA VAL A 380 9.79 0.18 14.03
C VAL A 380 8.27 0.24 14.15
N ARG A 381 7.77 0.30 15.38
CA ARG A 381 6.38 0.58 15.69
C ARG A 381 6.18 2.09 15.86
N ALA A 382 5.18 2.64 15.20
CA ALA A 382 4.81 4.06 15.25
C ALA A 382 3.31 4.18 15.48
N THR A 383 2.90 4.94 16.50
CA THR A 383 1.50 5.00 16.96
C THR A 383 0.90 6.39 16.77
N ILE A 384 -0.43 6.50 16.66
CA ILE A 384 -1.11 7.81 16.48
C ILE A 384 -0.85 8.82 17.60
N ASP A 385 -0.42 8.38 18.77
CA ASP A 385 -0.03 9.22 19.92
C ASP A 385 1.44 9.70 19.85
N GLY A 386 2.14 9.42 18.74
CA GLY A 386 3.50 9.90 18.48
C GLY A 386 4.60 9.10 19.15
N ARG A 387 4.31 7.89 19.66
CA ARG A 387 5.34 7.01 20.22
C ARG A 387 6.01 6.17 19.13
N VAL A 388 7.30 5.94 19.33
CA VAL A 388 8.16 5.16 18.44
C VAL A 388 8.87 4.09 19.27
N GLU A 389 8.80 2.83 18.84
CA GLU A 389 9.46 1.69 19.49
C GLU A 389 10.21 0.85 18.46
N ARG A 390 11.38 0.31 18.84
CA ARG A 390 12.10 -0.67 18.02
C ARG A 390 11.53 -2.06 18.31
N VAL A 391 11.03 -2.75 17.28
CA VAL A 391 10.47 -4.10 17.36
C VAL A 391 11.51 -5.16 16.99
N ALA A 392 12.31 -4.90 15.95
CA ALA A 392 13.37 -5.79 15.51
C ALA A 392 14.57 -5.00 14.93
N GLY A 393 15.70 -5.70 14.77
CA GLY A 393 16.97 -5.12 14.33
C GLY A 393 17.83 -4.60 15.48
N PRO A 394 19.03 -4.05 15.20
CA PRO A 394 19.57 -3.78 13.86
C PRO A 394 19.94 -5.03 13.08
N GLU A 395 19.60 -5.07 11.79
CA GLU A 395 20.13 -6.05 10.84
C GLU A 395 20.89 -5.36 9.70
N PRO A 396 22.10 -5.82 9.32
CA PRO A 396 22.88 -5.19 8.25
C PRO A 396 22.21 -5.28 6.88
N VAL A 397 22.13 -4.16 6.17
CA VAL A 397 21.63 -4.05 4.78
C VAL A 397 22.78 -4.35 3.81
N GLN A 398 23.07 -5.63 3.55
CA GLN A 398 24.14 -6.04 2.63
C GLN A 398 23.68 -6.02 1.16
N MET A 399 23.44 -4.82 0.61
CA MET A 399 22.91 -4.59 -0.76
C MET A 399 21.46 -5.08 -0.99
N SER A 400 20.75 -5.48 0.06
CA SER A 400 19.35 -5.94 0.02
C SER A 400 18.56 -5.48 1.24
N THR A 401 17.24 -5.45 1.10
CA THR A 401 16.27 -5.40 2.21
C THR A 401 16.55 -6.55 3.19
N ALA A 402 16.49 -6.28 4.50
CA ALA A 402 16.65 -7.28 5.58
C ALA A 402 15.30 -7.69 6.18
N PHE A 403 14.35 -6.77 6.27
CA PHE A 403 12.98 -6.95 6.74
C PHE A 403 11.99 -6.42 5.70
N TRP A 404 10.87 -7.12 5.51
CA TRP A 404 9.76 -6.67 4.67
C TRP A 404 8.43 -7.30 5.14
N PHE A 405 7.28 -6.71 4.77
CA PHE A 405 5.96 -7.17 5.21
C PHE A 405 5.27 -8.02 4.12
N PRO A 406 4.92 -9.29 4.40
CA PRO A 406 4.40 -10.24 3.40
C PRO A 406 3.00 -9.96 2.86
N THR A 407 2.34 -8.93 3.38
CA THR A 407 1.05 -8.46 2.89
C THR A 407 1.18 -7.35 1.85
N ASN A 408 2.37 -6.76 1.67
CA ASN A 408 2.61 -5.71 0.67
C ASN A 408 3.68 -6.19 -0.34
N PRO A 409 3.33 -6.41 -1.61
CA PRO A 409 4.29 -6.87 -2.61
C PRO A 409 5.25 -5.76 -3.10
N TYR A 410 4.94 -4.50 -2.79
CA TYR A 410 5.70 -3.33 -3.25
C TYR A 410 6.02 -2.41 -2.07
N GLY A 411 6.93 -2.86 -1.21
CA GLY A 411 7.62 -2.05 -0.20
C GLY A 411 9.04 -1.65 -0.61
#